data_AF-A0A353NGF1-F1
#
_entry.id   AF-A0A353NGF1-F1
#
_cell.length_a   1.000
_cell.length_b   1.000
_cell.length_c   1.000
_cell.angle_alpha   90.00
_cell.angle_beta   90.00
_cell.angle_gamma   90.00
#
_symmetry.space_group_name_H-M   'P 1'
#
loop_
_entity.id
_entity.type
_entity.pdbx_description
1 polymer ?
#
loop_
_entity_poly.entity_id
_entity_poly.type
_entity_poly.pdbx_seq_one_letter_code
_entity_poly.pdbx_strand_id
1 'polypeptide(L)'
;MDRFNASEKRQPAVYLAWFQGVYYAVAGIWPILHIDSFMMVTGPKTDIWLVHTVGLLLVAVGVVLCIAAYRQRLTLELIVLAVGAALALTGIELFYTWKKTISMVYLLDAAVETLLIAGWQWLGFPSVKGTK
;
A
#
# COMPACT_ATOMS: atom_id res chain seq x y z
N MET A 1 24.44 22.08 1.56
CA MET A 1 23.59 22.12 0.34
C MET A 1 22.45 21.09 0.45
N ASP A 2 21.88 20.92 1.64
CA ASP A 2 21.05 19.74 1.99
C ASP A 2 19.57 20.06 2.16
N ARG A 3 19.20 21.35 2.26
CA ARG A 3 17.79 21.78 2.40
C ARG A 3 16.96 21.60 1.12
N PHE A 4 17.58 21.74 -0.06
CA PHE A 4 16.89 21.59 -1.33
C PHE A 4 16.37 20.15 -1.53
N ASN A 5 17.21 19.15 -1.24
CA ASN A 5 16.90 17.73 -1.44
C ASN A 5 15.78 17.22 -0.51
N ALA A 6 15.72 17.73 0.74
CA ALA A 6 14.66 17.37 1.68
C ALA A 6 13.29 17.97 1.30
N SER A 7 13.26 19.20 0.77
CA SER A 7 12.02 19.80 0.27
C SER A 7 11.52 19.14 -1.02
N GLU A 8 12.44 18.76 -1.89
CA GLU A 8 12.15 18.17 -3.20
C GLU A 8 11.52 16.78 -3.08
N LYS A 9 11.97 15.95 -2.12
CA LYS A 9 11.37 14.64 -1.86
C LYS A 9 10.06 14.69 -1.06
N ARG A 10 9.81 15.78 -0.33
CA ARG A 10 8.66 15.88 0.60
C ARG A 10 7.32 15.90 -0.13
N GLN A 11 7.18 16.71 -1.19
CA GLN A 11 5.91 16.78 -1.94
C GLN A 11 5.59 15.46 -2.68
N PRO A 12 6.53 14.83 -3.41
CA PRO A 12 6.33 13.51 -3.98
C PRO A 12 5.96 12.44 -2.95
N ALA A 13 6.57 12.45 -1.77
CA ALA A 13 6.23 11.50 -0.70
C ALA A 13 4.79 11.69 -0.20
N VAL A 14 4.31 12.94 -0.12
CA VAL A 14 2.92 13.23 0.24
C VAL A 14 1.94 12.72 -0.83
N TYR A 15 2.27 12.89 -2.12
CA TYR A 15 1.45 12.33 -3.19
C TYR A 15 1.46 10.79 -3.19
N LEU A 16 2.60 10.17 -2.89
CA LEU A 16 2.70 8.73 -2.73
C LEU A 16 1.84 8.22 -1.57
N ALA A 17 1.87 8.92 -0.43
CA ALA A 17 1.01 8.61 0.72
C ALA A 17 -0.48 8.75 0.38
N TRP A 18 -0.87 9.80 -0.36
CA TRP A 18 -2.24 9.96 -0.84
C TRP A 18 -2.66 8.82 -1.77
N PHE A 19 -1.81 8.48 -2.74
CA PHE A 19 -2.11 7.45 -3.71
C PHE A 19 -2.28 6.09 -3.03
N GLN A 20 -1.31 5.67 -2.20
CA GLN A 20 -1.43 4.42 -1.45
C GLN A 20 -2.62 4.43 -0.49
N GLY A 21 -2.84 5.54 0.20
CA GLY A 21 -3.94 5.67 1.15
C GLY A 21 -5.31 5.49 0.50
N VAL A 22 -5.53 6.15 -0.64
CA VAL A 22 -6.76 6.02 -1.44
C VAL A 22 -6.87 4.62 -2.03
N TYR A 23 -5.77 4.08 -2.58
CA TYR A 23 -5.73 2.75 -3.14
C TYR A 23 -6.20 1.69 -2.14
N TYR A 24 -5.64 1.70 -0.92
CA TYR A 24 -6.00 0.76 0.13
C TYR A 24 -7.43 0.96 0.63
N ALA A 25 -7.87 2.21 0.78
CA ALA A 25 -9.24 2.49 1.19
C ALA A 25 -10.24 1.97 0.17
N VAL A 26 -10.01 2.20 -1.13
CA VAL A 26 -10.90 1.71 -2.20
C VAL A 26 -10.86 0.19 -2.28
N ALA A 27 -9.67 -0.41 -2.31
CA ALA A 27 -9.49 -1.87 -2.35
C ALA A 27 -10.17 -2.55 -1.15
N GLY A 28 -10.06 -1.96 0.04
CA GLY A 28 -10.65 -2.49 1.27
C GLY A 28 -12.17 -2.26 1.40
N ILE A 29 -12.69 -1.13 0.92
CA ILE A 29 -14.14 -0.83 0.93
C ILE A 29 -14.90 -1.71 -0.07
N TRP A 30 -14.32 -2.01 -1.23
CA TRP A 30 -14.99 -2.73 -2.30
C TRP A 30 -15.63 -4.07 -1.87
N PRO A 31 -14.92 -5.02 -1.22
CA PRO A 31 -15.55 -6.27 -0.79
C PRO A 31 -16.61 -6.07 0.29
N ILE A 32 -16.52 -5.00 1.10
CA ILE A 32 -17.49 -4.68 2.15
C ILE A 32 -18.81 -4.20 1.53
N LEU A 33 -18.74 -3.38 0.48
CA LEU A 33 -19.92 -2.85 -0.19
C LEU A 33 -20.52 -3.85 -1.17
N HIS A 34 -19.69 -4.62 -1.88
CA HIS A 34 -20.16 -5.50 -2.94
C HIS A 34 -19.24 -6.71 -3.16
N ILE A 35 -19.34 -7.71 -2.27
CA ILE A 35 -18.52 -8.92 -2.31
C ILE A 35 -18.59 -9.67 -3.66
N ASP A 36 -19.75 -9.72 -4.31
CA ASP A 36 -19.89 -10.43 -5.59
C ASP A 36 -19.10 -9.76 -6.73
N SER A 37 -19.08 -8.43 -6.77
CA SER A 37 -18.30 -7.66 -7.74
C SER A 37 -16.80 -7.86 -7.50
N PHE A 38 -16.40 -7.86 -6.22
CA PHE A 38 -15.02 -8.14 -5.83
C PHE A 38 -14.60 -9.55 -6.28
N MET A 39 -15.41 -10.58 -6.02
CA MET A 39 -15.10 -11.96 -6.41
C MET A 39 -15.19 -12.19 -7.92
N MET A 40 -16.01 -11.42 -8.64
CA MET A 40 -16.06 -11.45 -10.11
C MET A 40 -14.70 -11.07 -10.72
N VAL A 41 -14.00 -10.10 -10.11
CA VAL A 41 -12.68 -9.66 -10.57
C VAL A 41 -11.55 -10.52 -9.99
N THR A 42 -11.60 -10.79 -8.67
CA THR A 42 -10.51 -11.44 -7.93
C THR A 42 -10.59 -12.97 -7.88
N GLY A 43 -11.68 -13.54 -8.39
CA GLY A 43 -12.01 -14.96 -8.27
C GLY A 43 -12.73 -15.31 -6.96
N PRO A 44 -13.31 -16.52 -6.89
CA PRO A 44 -14.12 -16.95 -5.76
C PRO A 44 -13.30 -17.04 -4.48
N LYS A 45 -13.92 -16.69 -3.34
CA LYS A 45 -13.34 -16.77 -1.99
C LYS A 45 -14.19 -17.66 -1.11
N THR A 46 -13.55 -18.58 -0.39
CA THR A 46 -14.21 -19.46 0.59
C THR A 46 -14.53 -18.69 1.87
N ASP A 47 -13.53 -17.98 2.40
CA ASP A 47 -13.60 -17.31 3.69
C ASP A 47 -13.91 -15.82 3.52
N ILE A 48 -15.17 -15.50 3.20
CA ILE A 48 -15.63 -14.12 2.99
C ILE A 48 -15.39 -13.24 4.22
N TRP A 49 -15.52 -13.80 5.43
CA TRP A 49 -15.25 -13.08 6.67
C TRP A 49 -13.81 -12.55 6.72
N LEU A 50 -12.83 -13.33 6.23
CA LEU A 50 -11.43 -12.94 6.17
C LEU A 50 -11.22 -11.82 5.14
N VAL A 51 -11.93 -11.86 4.02
CA VAL A 51 -11.91 -10.77 3.02
C VAL A 51 -12.37 -9.46 3.64
N HIS A 52 -13.47 -9.48 4.41
CA HIS A 52 -13.94 -8.28 5.11
C HIS A 52 -12.96 -7.81 6.19
N THR A 53 -12.33 -8.73 6.94
CA THR A 53 -11.33 -8.36 7.94
C THR A 53 -10.12 -7.68 7.30
N VAL A 54 -9.54 -8.29 6.25
CA VAL A 54 -8.41 -7.69 5.52
C VAL A 54 -8.83 -6.37 4.89
N GLY A 55 -10.02 -6.31 4.30
CA GLY A 55 -10.57 -5.07 3.73
C GLY A 55 -10.65 -3.94 4.75
N LEU A 56 -11.22 -4.19 5.93
CA LEU A 56 -11.29 -3.19 7.01
C LEU A 56 -9.90 -2.77 7.52
N LEU A 57 -8.93 -3.70 7.58
CA LEU A 57 -7.55 -3.37 7.92
C LEU A 57 -6.91 -2.46 6.87
N LEU A 58 -7.12 -2.74 5.57
CA LEU A 58 -6.65 -1.86 4.49
C LEU A 58 -7.29 -0.49 4.55
N VAL A 59 -8.59 -0.40 4.86
CA VAL A 59 -9.26 0.88 5.08
C VAL A 59 -8.61 1.64 6.24
N ALA A 60 -8.34 0.98 7.37
CA ALA A 60 -7.70 1.61 8.51
C ALA A 60 -6.30 2.16 8.16
N VAL A 61 -5.47 1.36 7.47
CA VAL A 61 -4.15 1.81 6.99
C VAL A 61 -4.31 2.97 6.00
N GLY A 62 -5.22 2.84 5.05
CA GLY A 62 -5.46 3.84 4.01
C GLY A 62 -5.88 5.19 4.58
N VAL A 63 -6.81 5.19 5.55
CA VAL A 63 -7.26 6.40 6.27
C VAL A 63 -6.10 7.06 7.00
N VAL A 64 -5.26 6.28 7.71
CA VAL A 64 -4.11 6.82 8.42
C VAL A 64 -3.12 7.49 7.45
N LEU A 65 -2.84 6.88 6.30
CA LEU A 65 -1.97 7.47 5.26
C LEU A 65 -2.56 8.74 4.66
N CYS A 66 -3.86 8.76 4.36
CA CYS A 66 -4.56 9.96 3.89
C CYS A 66 -4.51 11.11 4.92
N ILE A 67 -4.72 10.82 6.20
CA ILE A 67 -4.62 11.82 7.28
C ILE A 67 -3.20 12.36 7.39
N ALA A 68 -2.19 11.49 7.31
CA ALA A 68 -0.79 11.89 7.35
C ALA A 68 -0.41 12.78 6.15
N ALA A 69 -0.88 12.41 4.96
CA ALA A 69 -0.68 13.17 3.73
C ALA A 69 -1.36 14.55 3.80
N TYR A 70 -2.61 14.61 4.25
CA TYR A 70 -3.35 15.85 4.49
C TYR A 70 -2.63 16.78 5.46
N ARG A 71 -2.10 16.24 6.56
CA ARG A 71 -1.32 17.00 7.56
C ARG A 71 0.12 17.31 7.11
N GLN A 72 0.54 16.76 5.98
CA GLN A 72 1.92 16.82 5.47
C GLN A 72 2.98 16.38 6.50
N ARG A 73 2.64 15.34 7.29
CA ARG A 73 3.48 14.78 8.36
C ARG A 73 3.65 13.29 8.14
N LEU A 74 4.71 12.91 7.43
CA LEU A 74 5.11 11.53 7.19
C LEU A 74 6.23 11.17 8.15
N THR A 75 5.88 10.48 9.23
CA THR A 75 6.86 10.00 10.23
C THR A 75 7.42 8.64 9.81
N LEU A 76 8.50 8.20 10.45
CA LEU A 76 9.11 6.91 10.14
C LEU A 76 8.13 5.76 10.37
N GLU A 77 7.33 5.82 11.42
CA GLU A 77 6.33 4.81 11.76
C GLU A 77 5.28 4.65 10.65
N LEU A 78 4.88 5.76 10.02
CA LEU A 78 3.94 5.75 8.89
C LEU A 78 4.57 5.15 7.63
N ILE A 79 5.85 5.44 7.38
CA ILE A 79 6.58 4.85 6.25
C ILE A 79 6.75 3.35 6.47
N VAL A 80 7.07 2.93 7.69
CA VAL A 80 7.16 1.51 8.06
C VAL A 80 5.80 0.82 7.91
N LEU A 81 4.71 1.47 8.32
CA LEU A 81 3.35 0.95 8.13
C LEU A 81 3.02 0.78 6.64
N ALA A 82 3.29 1.82 5.83
CA ALA A 82 3.04 1.84 4.40
C ALA A 82 3.82 0.74 3.66
N VAL A 83 5.14 0.66 3.89
CA VAL A 83 6.00 -0.34 3.26
C VAL A 83 5.69 -1.74 3.78
N GLY A 84 5.46 -1.89 5.08
CA GLY A 84 5.15 -3.18 5.70
C GLY A 84 3.85 -3.79 5.18
N ALA A 85 2.80 -2.97 5.02
CA ALA A 85 1.54 -3.43 4.43
C ALA A 85 1.72 -3.84 2.97
N ALA A 86 2.43 -3.02 2.16
CA ALA A 86 2.68 -3.33 0.75
C ALA A 86 3.50 -4.63 0.58
N LEU A 87 4.53 -4.83 1.42
CA LEU A 87 5.34 -6.05 1.43
C LEU A 87 4.50 -7.28 1.80
N ALA A 88 3.61 -7.15 2.79
CA ALA A 88 2.74 -8.25 3.21
C ALA A 88 1.78 -8.66 2.09
N LEU A 89 1.12 -7.69 1.43
CA LEU A 89 0.22 -7.93 0.31
C LEU A 89 0.96 -8.55 -0.88
N THR A 90 2.00 -7.89 -1.38
CA THR A 90 2.83 -8.38 -2.51
C THR A 90 3.34 -9.80 -2.25
N GLY A 91 3.82 -10.07 -1.03
CA GLY A 91 4.37 -11.38 -0.66
C GLY A 91 3.32 -12.50 -0.74
N ILE A 92 2.13 -12.26 -0.20
CA ILE A 92 0.99 -13.20 -0.25
C ILE A 92 0.54 -13.39 -1.70
N GLU A 93 0.40 -12.30 -2.45
CA GLU A 93 -0.08 -12.32 -3.83
C GLU A 93 0.85 -13.11 -4.75
N LEU A 94 2.15 -12.82 -4.72
CA LEU A 94 3.13 -13.55 -5.52
C LEU A 94 3.19 -15.02 -5.13
N PHE A 95 3.23 -15.33 -3.83
CA PHE A 95 3.32 -16.71 -3.35
C PHE A 95 2.10 -17.55 -3.75
N TYR A 96 0.89 -17.06 -3.48
CA TYR A 96 -0.32 -17.83 -3.75
C TYR A 96 -0.74 -17.79 -5.23
N THR A 97 -0.36 -16.78 -6.00
CA THR A 97 -0.53 -16.80 -7.46
C THR A 97 0.42 -17.81 -8.09
N TRP A 98 1.67 -17.88 -7.63
CA TRP A 98 2.62 -18.91 -8.07
C TRP A 98 2.13 -20.33 -7.77
N LYS A 99 1.49 -20.52 -6.61
CA LYS A 99 0.81 -21.78 -6.24
C LYS A 99 -0.50 -22.04 -6.98
N LYS A 100 -0.95 -21.12 -7.85
CA LYS A 100 -2.24 -21.15 -8.57
C LYS A 100 -3.45 -21.26 -7.63
N THR A 101 -3.32 -20.78 -6.41
CA THR A 101 -4.39 -20.77 -5.40
C THR A 101 -5.32 -19.58 -5.60
N ILE A 102 -4.77 -18.43 -6.03
CA ILE A 102 -5.52 -17.21 -6.33
C ILE A 102 -5.36 -16.84 -7.80
N SER A 103 -6.29 -16.03 -8.31
CA SER A 103 -6.33 -15.57 -9.71
C SER A 103 -5.07 -14.80 -10.10
N MET A 104 -4.66 -14.90 -11.37
CA MET A 104 -3.53 -14.13 -11.92
C MET A 104 -3.75 -12.62 -11.88
N VAL A 105 -4.98 -12.16 -11.71
CA VAL A 105 -5.31 -10.73 -11.54
C VAL A 105 -4.56 -10.09 -10.37
N TYR A 106 -4.20 -10.87 -9.34
CA TYR A 106 -3.41 -10.39 -8.20
C TYR A 106 -1.98 -10.01 -8.55
N LEU A 107 -1.47 -10.39 -9.74
CA LEU A 107 -0.18 -9.88 -10.21
C LEU A 107 -0.23 -8.39 -10.55
N LEU A 108 -1.41 -7.87 -10.92
CA LEU A 108 -1.60 -6.44 -11.15
C LEU A 108 -1.52 -5.68 -9.82
N ASP A 109 -2.14 -6.21 -8.77
CA ASP A 109 -2.08 -5.65 -7.42
C ASP A 109 -0.65 -5.69 -6.90
N ALA A 110 0.01 -6.85 -6.98
CA ALA A 110 1.41 -7.02 -6.62
C ALA A 110 2.36 -6.06 -7.38
N ALA A 111 2.06 -5.73 -8.62
CA ALA A 111 2.82 -4.74 -9.39
C ALA A 111 2.64 -3.33 -8.82
N VAL A 112 1.40 -2.92 -8.49
CA VAL A 112 1.13 -1.64 -7.82
C VAL A 112 1.86 -1.56 -6.49
N GLU A 113 1.76 -2.60 -5.66
CA GLU A 113 2.42 -2.66 -4.36
C GLU A 113 3.96 -2.63 -4.47
N THR A 114 4.52 -3.30 -5.46
CA THR A 114 5.96 -3.25 -5.75
C THR A 114 6.42 -1.84 -6.11
N LEU A 115 5.64 -1.12 -6.92
CA LEU A 115 5.92 0.29 -7.27
C LEU A 115 5.82 1.20 -6.05
N LEU A 116 4.85 0.96 -5.16
CA LEU A 116 4.72 1.69 -3.89
C LEU A 116 5.96 1.49 -3.00
N ILE A 117 6.40 0.23 -2.84
CA ILE A 117 7.61 -0.10 -2.08
C ILE A 117 8.82 0.64 -2.66
N ALA A 118 9.01 0.59 -3.98
CA ALA A 118 10.11 1.29 -4.65
C ALA A 118 10.04 2.82 -4.45
N GLY A 119 8.83 3.39 -4.52
CA GLY A 119 8.59 4.81 -4.27
C GLY A 119 8.98 5.23 -2.85
N TRP A 120 8.61 4.45 -1.84
CA TRP A 120 8.98 4.71 -0.45
C TRP A 120 10.46 4.53 -0.18
N GLN A 121 11.12 3.54 -0.81
CA GLN A 121 12.57 3.39 -0.73
C GLN A 121 13.31 4.63 -1.26
N TRP A 122 12.79 5.24 -2.34
CA TRP A 122 13.39 6.43 -2.95
C TRP A 122 13.11 7.73 -2.17
N LEU A 123 11.89 7.88 -1.67
CA LEU A 123 11.36 9.14 -1.11
C LEU A 123 11.31 9.19 0.42
N GLY A 124 11.12 8.06 1.08
CA GLY A 124 10.80 7.97 2.51
C GLY A 124 12.00 7.88 3.44
N PHE A 125 13.11 7.29 2.99
CA PHE A 125 14.30 7.16 3.82
C PHE A 125 15.27 8.32 3.57
N PRO A 126 15.65 9.08 4.61
CA PRO A 126 16.76 10.03 4.50
C PRO A 126 17.98 9.29 3.98
N SER A 127 18.62 9.79 2.91
CA SER A 127 19.90 9.24 2.48
C SER A 127 20.89 9.39 3.63
N VAL A 128 21.26 8.27 4.24
CA VAL A 128 22.43 8.21 5.12
C VAL A 128 23.64 8.44 4.22
N LYS A 129 23.99 9.70 3.96
CA LYS A 129 25.32 10.03 3.46
C LYS A 129 26.26 9.80 4.63
N GLY A 130 26.92 8.65 4.61
CA GLY A 130 27.93 8.29 5.57
C GLY A 130 28.96 9.40 5.69
N THR A 131 29.13 9.89 6.92
CA THR A 131 30.36 10.55 7.34
C THR A 131 31.52 9.58 7.14
N LYS A 132 32.33 9.85 6.13
CA LYS A 132 33.76 9.54 6.15
C LYS A 132 34.50 10.82 5.84
#